data_AF-A0A936DC57-F1
#
_entry.id   AF-A0A936DC57-F1
#
_cell.length_a   1.000
_cell.length_b   1.000
_cell.length_c   1.000
_cell.angle_alpha   90.00
_cell.angle_beta   90.00
_cell.angle_gamma   90.00
#
_symmetry.space_group_name_H-M   'P 1'
#
loop_
_entity.id
_entity.type
_entity.pdbx_description
1 polymer ?
#
loop_
_entity_poly.entity_id
_entity_poly.type
_entity_poly.pdbx_seq_one_letter_code
_entity_poly.pdbx_strand_id
1 'polypeptide(L)'
;MYCSLRRVDIVTESPSGERVLVQTDHRAPAEIDEMPELSVLFALARVLLPQRVPEWAGAVVRYVALGGAHPLVAQAVATAGGELYVEQTPVDLSEVARVDPGELADQAFAALSRRVLMREQLELGESALEELERRLAGTPEEDDDEVAYWTAVAELAAVTGEVMRERYGGRWIADAHGYADIPFMFRGADDDAQSNIVGKAVRFLAHGEAQSPRLLLRAFEDRGTPDGPLLFTLKPASWGLDNEMVWESLTTLAPPGTDVPVIVYGHDHPNTFAMFKHDRPRDRGAMREEALANLAGVEVEVERVELERFSFWIAHGSYFAGEKLLDVAFMQRMHEQLGPLIAASVPEKGRLFLMAASDDADALAGFVALTRGVHQRNEGGRQISPTVFLVAEGQIIGVAAPAPDDDGGSKPSRLSN
;
A
#
# COMPACT_ATOMS: atom_id res chain seq x y z
N MET A 1 -1.21 21.71 15.42
CA MET A 1 0.17 21.24 15.16
C MET A 1 0.58 21.79 13.79
N TYR A 2 1.77 22.36 13.62
CA TYR A 2 2.15 23.11 12.41
C TYR A 2 3.43 22.56 11.78
N CYS A 3 3.66 21.26 11.89
CA CYS A 3 4.85 20.59 11.39
C CYS A 3 4.44 19.50 10.41
N SER A 4 4.79 19.67 9.13
CA SER A 4 4.46 18.67 8.12
C SER A 4 5.30 17.41 8.35
N LEU A 5 4.69 16.22 8.46
CA LEU A 5 5.47 15.04 8.86
C LEU A 5 6.50 14.64 7.79
N ARG A 6 6.12 14.77 6.51
CA ARG A 6 6.89 14.30 5.36
C ARG A 6 7.72 15.38 4.66
N ARG A 7 7.46 16.67 4.92
CA ARG A 7 8.15 17.77 4.22
C ARG A 7 9.28 18.34 5.06
N VAL A 8 10.38 18.70 4.39
CA VAL A 8 11.42 19.57 4.97
C VAL A 8 10.98 21.00 4.76
N ASP A 9 10.96 21.80 5.82
CA ASP A 9 10.43 23.16 5.74
C ASP A 9 11.38 24.10 4.98
N ILE A 10 12.69 23.98 5.23
CA ILE A 10 13.71 24.81 4.57
C ILE A 10 14.95 23.96 4.26
N VAL A 11 15.42 24.04 3.02
CA VAL A 11 16.73 23.51 2.62
C VAL A 11 17.69 24.69 2.49
N THR A 12 18.80 24.65 3.22
CA THR A 12 19.82 25.70 3.20
C THR A 12 21.23 25.10 3.24
N GLU A 13 22.25 25.94 3.14
CA GLU A 13 23.65 25.58 3.28
C GLU A 13 24.25 26.32 4.47
N SER A 14 25.05 25.61 5.27
CA SER A 14 25.81 26.20 6.35
C SER A 14 26.95 27.06 5.79
N PRO A 15 27.54 27.96 6.60
CA PRO A 15 28.74 28.70 6.20
C PRO A 15 29.94 27.81 5.84
N SER A 16 29.97 26.55 6.30
CA SER A 16 30.98 25.55 5.95
C SER A 16 30.65 24.77 4.66
N GLY A 17 29.54 25.07 4.00
CA GLY A 17 29.09 24.43 2.75
C GLY A 17 28.34 23.11 2.96
N GLU A 18 27.97 22.78 4.20
CA GLU A 18 27.18 21.59 4.50
C GLU A 18 25.69 21.85 4.29
N ARG A 19 24.98 20.92 3.65
CA ARG A 19 23.54 21.03 3.47
C ARG A 19 22.83 20.87 4.81
N VAL A 20 21.93 21.80 5.12
CA VAL A 20 21.11 21.79 6.34
C VAL A 20 19.64 21.71 5.97
N LEU A 21 18.95 20.72 6.55
CA LEU A 21 17.51 20.50 6.39
C LEU A 21 16.84 20.98 7.68
N VAL A 22 16.08 22.06 7.60
CA VAL A 22 15.44 22.68 8.76
C VAL A 22 14.01 22.17 8.90
N GLN A 23 13.68 21.76 10.12
CA GLN A 23 12.37 21.31 10.55
C GLN A 23 11.91 22.21 11.71
N THR A 24 10.85 22.99 11.53
CA THR A 24 10.31 23.87 12.58
C THR A 24 9.26 23.16 13.44
N ASP A 25 9.22 23.50 14.72
CA ASP A 25 8.12 23.17 15.63
C ASP A 25 7.69 24.43 16.36
N HIS A 26 6.45 24.83 16.13
CA HIS A 26 5.87 26.07 16.67
C HIS A 26 5.25 25.87 18.06
N ARG A 27 5.13 24.64 18.53
CA ARG A 27 4.46 24.31 19.78
C ARG A 27 5.27 24.76 20.99
N ALA A 28 4.59 25.27 22.00
CA ALA A 28 5.16 25.47 23.31
C ALA A 28 5.32 24.11 24.05
N PRO A 29 6.25 24.00 25.03
CA PRO A 29 6.39 22.81 25.87
C PRO A 29 5.07 22.30 26.48
N ALA A 30 4.18 23.21 26.89
CA ALA A 30 2.87 22.84 27.46
C ALA A 30 1.95 22.14 26.44
N GLU A 31 2.02 22.50 25.15
CA GLU A 31 1.27 21.80 24.09
C GLU A 31 1.88 20.41 23.82
N ILE A 32 3.19 20.27 23.98
CA ILE A 32 3.87 18.96 23.88
C ILE A 32 3.45 18.04 25.03
N ASP A 33 3.24 18.58 26.23
CA ASP A 33 2.77 17.82 27.40
C ASP A 33 1.34 17.25 27.25
N GLU A 34 0.52 17.81 26.34
CA GLU A 34 -0.83 17.28 26.08
C GLU A 34 -0.78 15.89 25.42
N MET A 35 0.18 15.68 24.52
CA MET A 35 0.42 14.41 23.81
C MET A 35 1.93 14.17 23.62
N PRO A 36 2.67 13.86 24.70
CA PRO A 36 4.11 13.74 24.66
C PRO A 36 4.57 12.56 23.80
N GLU A 37 3.81 11.46 23.77
CA GLU A 37 4.12 10.27 23.01
C GLU A 37 4.10 10.54 21.50
N LEU A 38 3.06 11.23 21.03
CA LEU A 38 2.93 11.65 19.64
C LEU A 38 4.05 12.62 19.25
N SER A 39 4.39 13.55 20.14
CA SER A 39 5.46 14.52 19.92
C SER A 39 6.83 13.86 19.77
N VAL A 40 7.12 12.81 20.53
CA VAL A 40 8.33 11.99 20.38
C VAL A 40 8.36 11.30 19.01
N LEU A 41 7.27 10.63 18.63
CA LEU A 41 7.17 9.93 17.34
C LEU A 41 7.38 10.89 16.16
N PHE A 42 6.80 12.09 16.24
CA PHE A 42 6.90 13.08 15.17
C PHE A 42 8.27 13.74 15.12
N ALA A 43 8.91 14.00 16.27
CA ALA A 43 10.29 14.47 16.31
C ALA A 43 11.27 13.43 15.73
N LEU A 44 11.11 12.14 16.08
CA LEU A 44 11.88 11.06 15.48
C LEU A 44 11.67 11.01 13.96
N ALA A 45 10.42 11.05 13.49
CA ALA A 45 10.09 11.02 12.07
C ALA A 45 10.71 12.19 11.30
N ARG A 46 10.55 13.42 11.80
CA ARG A 46 11.06 14.64 11.15
C ARG A 46 12.59 14.69 11.06
N VAL A 47 13.30 13.94 11.92
CA VAL A 47 14.77 13.81 11.84
C VAL A 47 15.20 12.64 10.96
N LEU A 48 14.56 11.47 11.10
CA LEU A 48 14.98 10.25 10.40
C LEU A 48 14.56 10.21 8.93
N LEU A 49 13.36 10.71 8.57
CA LEU A 49 12.87 10.63 7.20
C LEU A 49 13.76 11.40 6.20
N PRO A 50 14.19 12.66 6.48
CA PRO A 50 15.05 13.37 5.55
C PRO A 50 16.41 12.69 5.33
N GLN A 51 16.93 11.99 6.35
CA GLN A 51 18.20 11.25 6.24
C GLN A 51 18.12 10.06 5.26
N ARG A 52 16.91 9.60 4.91
CA ARG A 52 16.70 8.50 3.96
C ARG A 52 16.69 8.94 2.50
N VAL A 53 16.58 10.23 2.24
CA VAL A 53 16.48 10.79 0.88
C VAL A 53 17.89 10.80 0.26
N PRO A 54 18.16 10.00 -0.80
CA PRO A 54 19.50 9.88 -1.37
C PRO A 54 20.10 11.22 -1.83
N GLU A 55 19.26 12.13 -2.31
CA GLU A 55 19.63 13.49 -2.74
C GLU A 55 20.18 14.34 -1.59
N TRP A 56 19.88 13.98 -0.34
CA TRP A 56 20.30 14.67 0.87
C TRP A 56 21.31 13.89 1.70
N ALA A 57 21.96 12.88 1.11
CA ALA A 57 23.01 12.12 1.78
C ALA A 57 24.09 13.05 2.37
N GLY A 58 24.36 12.89 3.68
CA GLY A 58 25.31 13.71 4.42
C GLY A 58 24.79 15.08 4.86
N ALA A 59 23.52 15.41 4.63
CA ALA A 59 22.92 16.64 5.16
C ALA A 59 22.66 16.55 6.66
N VAL A 60 22.78 17.67 7.36
CA VAL A 60 22.43 17.79 8.78
C VAL A 60 20.96 18.15 8.91
N VAL A 61 20.22 17.42 9.74
CA VAL A 61 18.84 17.78 10.07
C VAL A 61 18.82 18.65 11.32
N ARG A 62 18.28 19.86 11.17
CA ARG A 62 18.14 20.85 12.23
C ARG A 62 16.68 20.98 12.65
N TYR A 63 16.39 20.57 13.87
CA TYR A 63 15.09 20.74 14.51
C TYR A 63 15.06 22.09 15.24
N VAL A 64 14.12 22.97 14.90
CA VAL A 64 13.99 24.32 15.45
C VAL A 64 12.70 24.42 16.27
N ALA A 65 12.84 24.36 17.60
CA ALA A 65 11.74 24.50 18.55
C ALA A 65 11.50 25.99 18.84
N LEU A 66 10.57 26.60 18.11
CA LEU A 66 10.27 28.04 18.21
C LEU A 66 9.53 28.39 19.50
N GLY A 67 8.75 27.47 20.07
CA GLY A 67 8.08 27.64 21.37
C GLY A 67 8.95 27.30 22.59
N GLY A 68 10.19 26.84 22.38
CA GLY A 68 11.12 26.40 23.42
C GLY A 68 11.40 24.89 23.39
N ALA A 69 12.56 24.49 23.91
CA ALA A 69 13.00 23.09 23.90
C ALA A 69 12.28 22.27 24.99
N HIS A 70 11.53 21.23 24.57
CA HIS A 70 10.97 20.24 25.47
C HIS A 70 11.94 19.05 25.65
N PRO A 71 12.18 18.54 26.88
CA PRO A 71 13.17 17.48 27.14
C PRO A 71 12.97 16.20 26.32
N LEU A 72 11.72 15.76 26.12
CA LEU A 72 11.43 14.57 25.30
C LEU A 72 11.75 14.79 23.82
N VAL A 73 11.55 16.00 23.30
CA VAL A 73 11.90 16.34 21.92
C VAL A 73 13.42 16.43 21.78
N ALA A 74 14.11 17.01 22.77
CA ALA A 74 15.57 16.99 22.80
C ALA A 74 16.14 15.57 22.80
N GLN A 75 15.55 14.65 23.56
CA GLN A 75 15.93 13.24 23.55
C GLN A 75 15.69 12.58 22.19
N ALA A 76 14.52 12.81 21.58
CA ALA A 76 14.20 12.28 20.26
C ALA A 76 15.17 12.79 19.18
N VAL A 77 15.43 14.09 19.14
CA VAL A 77 16.36 14.72 18.20
C VAL A 77 17.79 14.20 18.40
N ALA A 78 18.26 14.12 19.65
CA ALA A 78 19.59 13.60 19.97
C ALA A 78 19.75 12.12 19.59
N THR A 79 18.71 11.31 19.83
CA THR A 79 18.65 9.87 19.49
C THR A 79 18.64 9.64 17.98
N ALA A 80 17.92 10.46 17.22
CA ALA A 80 17.88 10.40 15.77
C ALA A 80 19.07 11.06 15.06
N GLY A 81 20.03 11.62 15.81
CA GLY A 81 21.24 12.24 15.26
C GLY A 81 21.04 13.62 14.63
N GLY A 82 19.99 14.35 15.02
CA GLY A 82 19.75 15.73 14.59
C GLY A 82 20.39 16.78 15.51
N GLU A 83 20.37 18.03 15.06
CA GLU A 83 20.68 19.20 15.89
C GLU A 83 19.40 19.85 16.41
N LEU A 84 19.39 20.32 17.66
CA LEU A 84 18.26 21.08 18.22
C LEU A 84 18.63 22.55 18.39
N TYR A 85 17.70 23.43 18.01
CA TYR A 85 17.77 24.86 18.22
C TYR A 85 16.50 25.36 18.88
N VAL A 86 16.64 26.36 19.76
CA VAL A 86 15.52 27.22 20.18
C VAL A 86 15.68 28.53 19.43
N GLU A 87 14.76 28.80 18.52
CA GLU A 87 14.88 29.87 17.53
C GLU A 87 16.20 29.77 16.75
N GLN A 88 17.17 30.65 17.00
CA GLN A 88 18.50 30.65 16.37
C GLN A 88 19.61 30.16 17.30
N THR A 89 19.28 29.76 18.53
CA THR A 89 20.26 29.36 19.53
C THR A 89 20.40 27.84 19.57
N PRO A 90 21.59 27.27 19.34
CA PRO A 90 21.80 25.83 19.46
C PRO A 90 21.60 25.38 20.90
N VAL A 91 20.94 24.23 21.07
CA VAL A 91 20.80 23.56 22.36
C VAL A 91 21.88 22.50 22.48
N ASP A 92 22.59 22.49 23.60
CA ASP A 92 23.59 21.45 23.87
C ASP A 92 22.91 20.11 24.16
N LEU A 93 23.11 19.14 23.28
CA LEU A 93 22.60 17.77 23.41
C LEU A 93 23.67 16.78 23.90
N SER A 94 24.84 17.25 24.33
CA SER A 94 25.96 16.39 24.74
C SER A 94 25.59 15.51 25.94
N GLU A 95 24.89 16.07 26.93
CA GLU A 95 24.44 15.38 28.15
C GLU A 95 23.08 14.67 27.99
N VAL A 96 22.40 14.82 26.86
CA VAL A 96 21.10 14.16 26.62
C VAL A 96 21.32 12.67 26.34
N ALA A 97 20.60 11.82 27.07
CA ALA A 97 20.68 10.37 26.92
C ALA A 97 20.26 9.93 25.51
N ARG A 98 21.14 9.18 24.83
CA ARG A 98 20.87 8.58 23.52
C ARG A 98 20.55 7.11 23.71
N VAL A 99 19.45 6.67 23.11
CA VAL A 99 19.03 5.26 23.06
C VAL A 99 18.92 4.83 21.60
N ASP A 100 18.59 3.57 21.34
CA ASP A 100 18.20 3.17 19.99
C ASP A 100 16.89 3.87 19.58
N PRO A 101 16.77 4.47 18.38
CA PRO A 101 15.54 5.11 17.94
C PRO A 101 14.32 4.17 17.98
N GLY A 102 14.53 2.89 17.69
CA GLY A 102 13.48 1.87 17.77
C GLY A 102 13.01 1.63 19.21
N GLU A 103 13.91 1.66 20.19
CA GLU A 103 13.54 1.56 21.61
C GLU A 103 12.72 2.77 22.10
N LEU A 104 13.09 3.99 21.68
CA LEU A 104 12.33 5.18 22.02
C LEU A 104 10.94 5.18 21.36
N ALA A 105 10.87 4.76 20.10
CA ALA A 105 9.61 4.60 19.38
C ALA A 105 8.73 3.50 20.00
N ASP A 106 9.30 2.36 20.40
CA ASP A 106 8.56 1.28 21.05
C ASP A 106 7.86 1.74 22.32
N GLN A 107 8.57 2.51 23.16
CA GLN A 107 8.02 3.10 24.37
C GLN A 107 6.92 4.13 24.05
N ALA A 108 7.16 4.98 23.05
CA ALA A 108 6.21 6.02 22.64
C ALA A 108 4.92 5.41 22.07
N PHE A 109 5.00 4.43 21.17
CA PHE A 109 3.81 3.73 20.65
C PHE A 109 3.04 3.01 21.74
N ALA A 110 3.72 2.29 22.65
CA ALA A 110 3.05 1.61 23.75
C ALA A 110 2.34 2.58 24.69
N ALA A 111 2.95 3.73 25.00
CA ALA A 111 2.34 4.78 25.81
C ALA A 111 1.18 5.48 25.09
N LEU A 112 1.32 5.75 23.78
CA LEU A 112 0.26 6.34 22.96
C LEU A 112 -0.97 5.43 22.92
N SER A 113 -0.78 4.13 22.69
CA SER A 113 -1.87 3.14 22.73
C SER A 113 -2.63 3.18 24.05
N ARG A 114 -1.92 3.15 25.19
CA ARG A 114 -2.57 3.25 26.52
C ARG A 114 -3.37 4.53 26.69
N ARG A 115 -2.82 5.67 26.24
CA ARG A 115 -3.50 6.97 26.28
C ARG A 115 -4.78 6.96 25.43
N VAL A 116 -4.70 6.44 24.20
CA VAL A 116 -5.84 6.33 23.29
C VAL A 116 -6.91 5.43 23.88
N LEU A 117 -6.56 4.22 24.31
CA LEU A 117 -7.51 3.29 24.94
C LEU A 117 -8.19 3.91 26.17
N MET A 118 -7.43 4.62 27.03
CA MET A 118 -7.99 5.32 28.17
C MET A 118 -8.93 6.46 27.77
N ARG A 119 -8.54 7.30 26.80
CA ARG A 119 -9.36 8.41 26.28
C ARG A 119 -10.67 7.90 25.68
N GLU A 120 -10.58 6.82 24.92
CA GLU A 120 -11.70 6.22 24.21
C GLU A 120 -12.55 5.28 25.09
N GLN A 121 -12.09 5.00 26.32
CA GLN A 121 -12.68 4.04 27.27
C GLN A 121 -12.79 2.62 26.71
N LEU A 122 -11.69 2.15 26.12
CA LEU A 122 -11.58 0.84 25.49
C LEU A 122 -10.57 -0.04 26.22
N GLU A 123 -10.83 -1.34 26.24
CA GLU A 123 -9.89 -2.35 26.73
C GLU A 123 -9.05 -2.88 25.57
N LEU A 124 -7.76 -3.13 25.80
CA LEU A 124 -6.88 -3.64 24.75
C LEU A 124 -7.45 -4.95 24.17
N GLY A 125 -7.55 -4.99 22.84
CA GLY A 125 -8.07 -6.15 22.12
C GLY A 125 -8.57 -5.79 20.72
N GLU A 126 -8.92 -6.80 19.94
CA GLU A 126 -9.40 -6.60 18.57
C GLU A 126 -10.74 -5.86 18.49
N SER A 127 -11.64 -6.04 19.47
CA SER A 127 -12.89 -5.27 19.53
C SER A 127 -12.64 -3.78 19.78
N ALA A 128 -11.60 -3.42 20.52
CA ALA A 128 -11.20 -2.02 20.67
C ALA A 128 -10.58 -1.46 19.39
N LEU A 129 -9.80 -2.27 18.66
CA LEU A 129 -9.28 -1.89 17.36
C LEU A 129 -10.41 -1.66 16.34
N GLU A 130 -11.43 -2.53 16.31
CA GLU A 130 -12.61 -2.35 15.47
C GLU A 130 -13.42 -1.08 15.83
N GLU A 131 -13.61 -0.81 17.12
CA GLU A 131 -14.26 0.43 17.57
C GLU A 131 -13.45 1.66 17.16
N LEU A 132 -12.12 1.63 17.33
CA LEU A 132 -11.24 2.72 16.95
C LEU A 132 -11.26 2.96 15.43
N GLU A 133 -11.20 1.89 14.62
CA GLU A 133 -11.37 1.95 13.16
C GLU A 133 -12.68 2.69 12.80
N ARG A 134 -13.79 2.35 13.45
CA ARG A 134 -15.08 3.02 13.21
C ARG A 134 -15.07 4.49 13.62
N ARG A 135 -14.42 4.85 14.72
CA ARG A 135 -14.32 6.25 15.18
C ARG A 135 -13.45 7.11 14.28
N LEU A 136 -12.42 6.51 13.68
CA LEU A 136 -11.53 7.16 12.74
C LEU A 136 -12.06 7.11 11.29
N ALA A 137 -13.18 6.43 11.03
CA ALA A 137 -13.85 6.47 9.74
C ALA A 137 -14.41 7.89 9.49
N GLY A 138 -13.72 8.66 8.66
CA GLY A 138 -14.04 10.08 8.41
C GLY A 138 -13.01 11.06 8.97
N THR A 139 -11.85 10.59 9.44
CA THR A 139 -10.68 11.47 9.58
C THR A 139 -10.45 12.24 8.27
N PRO A 140 -10.20 13.56 8.32
CA PRO A 140 -9.89 14.36 7.13
C PRO A 140 -8.70 13.79 6.36
N GLU A 141 -8.65 14.05 5.06
CA GLU A 141 -7.48 13.71 4.25
C GLU A 141 -6.26 14.54 4.68
N GLU A 142 -5.06 14.05 4.35
CA GLU A 142 -3.79 14.71 4.70
C GLU A 142 -3.74 16.16 4.19
N ASP A 143 -4.27 16.43 3.00
CA ASP A 143 -4.28 17.76 2.40
C ASP A 143 -5.30 18.72 3.06
N ASP A 144 -6.34 18.18 3.71
CA ASP A 144 -7.37 18.97 4.40
C ASP A 144 -6.97 19.32 5.83
N ASP A 145 -6.47 18.34 6.58
CA ASP A 145 -5.96 18.51 7.94
C ASP A 145 -4.86 17.48 8.23
N GLU A 146 -3.63 17.82 7.82
CA GLU A 146 -2.43 16.99 8.01
C GLU A 146 -2.24 16.55 9.46
N VAL A 147 -2.62 17.40 10.43
CA VAL A 147 -2.46 17.12 11.86
C VAL A 147 -3.41 16.03 12.30
N ALA A 148 -4.70 16.22 12.02
CA ALA A 148 -5.72 15.25 12.36
C ALA A 148 -5.43 13.92 11.69
N TYR A 149 -5.00 13.96 10.42
CA TYR A 149 -4.62 12.78 9.65
C TYR A 149 -3.47 12.00 10.30
N TRP A 150 -2.31 12.62 10.51
CA TRP A 150 -1.16 11.91 11.07
C TRP A 150 -1.33 11.50 12.53
N THR A 151 -2.14 12.25 13.30
CA THR A 151 -2.54 11.85 14.65
C THR A 151 -3.35 10.56 14.59
N ALA A 152 -4.38 10.49 13.74
CA ALA A 152 -5.18 9.28 13.56
C ALA A 152 -4.35 8.09 13.08
N VAL A 153 -3.41 8.30 12.14
CA VAL A 153 -2.47 7.26 11.69
C VAL A 153 -1.65 6.71 12.85
N ALA A 154 -1.04 7.59 13.65
CA ALA A 154 -0.17 7.19 14.76
C ALA A 154 -0.96 6.48 15.87
N GLU A 155 -2.16 6.95 16.20
CA GLU A 155 -3.03 6.33 17.20
C GLU A 155 -3.51 4.94 16.77
N LEU A 156 -3.99 4.82 15.53
CA LEU A 156 -4.42 3.54 14.97
C LEU A 156 -3.26 2.55 14.90
N ALA A 157 -2.07 3.02 14.50
CA ALA A 157 -0.87 2.21 14.46
C ALA A 157 -0.43 1.77 15.87
N ALA A 158 -0.46 2.66 16.86
CA ALA A 158 -0.12 2.36 18.25
C ALA A 158 -1.02 1.26 18.83
N VAL A 159 -2.34 1.40 18.69
CA VAL A 159 -3.30 0.41 19.20
C VAL A 159 -3.15 -0.92 18.46
N THR A 160 -3.00 -0.89 17.13
CA THR A 160 -2.74 -2.12 16.35
C THR A 160 -1.48 -2.84 16.83
N GLY A 161 -0.38 -2.09 17.02
CA GLY A 161 0.89 -2.65 17.50
C GLY A 161 0.78 -3.29 18.88
N GLU A 162 0.03 -2.69 19.81
CA GLU A 162 -0.16 -3.29 21.14
C GLU A 162 -1.08 -4.51 21.11
N VAL A 163 -2.12 -4.53 20.26
CA VAL A 163 -2.94 -5.75 20.07
C VAL A 163 -2.10 -6.88 19.47
N MET A 164 -1.22 -6.56 18.51
CA MET A 164 -0.26 -7.51 17.96
C MET A 164 0.73 -7.99 19.02
N ARG A 165 1.28 -7.08 19.84
CA ARG A 165 2.21 -7.40 20.93
C ARG A 165 1.57 -8.32 21.96
N GLU A 166 0.32 -8.07 22.34
CA GLU A 166 -0.42 -8.90 23.30
C GLU A 166 -0.63 -10.33 22.77
N ARG A 167 -0.96 -10.47 21.48
CA ARG A 167 -1.28 -11.77 20.87
C ARG A 167 -0.05 -12.58 20.45
N TYR A 168 0.96 -11.92 19.91
CA TYR A 168 2.07 -12.57 19.21
C TYR A 168 3.46 -12.14 19.72
N GLY A 169 3.51 -11.29 20.76
CA GLY A 169 4.74 -10.65 21.19
C GLY A 169 5.29 -9.68 20.14
N GLY A 170 6.53 -9.23 20.37
CA GLY A 170 7.24 -8.36 19.43
C GLY A 170 7.48 -6.96 19.97
N ARG A 171 8.00 -6.09 19.10
CA ARG A 171 8.32 -4.70 19.42
C ARG A 171 8.45 -3.85 18.16
N TRP A 172 8.35 -2.54 18.33
CA TRP A 172 8.72 -1.58 17.28
C TRP A 172 10.24 -1.54 17.10
N ILE A 173 10.67 -1.36 15.85
CA ILE A 173 12.07 -1.21 15.45
C ILE A 173 12.19 -0.12 14.39
N ALA A 174 13.37 0.47 14.25
CA ALA A 174 13.65 1.37 13.14
C ALA A 174 13.47 0.65 11.79
N ASP A 175 12.83 1.32 10.85
CA ASP A 175 12.63 0.84 9.49
C ASP A 175 13.93 1.02 8.67
N ALA A 176 14.68 -0.07 8.46
CA ALA A 176 15.94 0.00 7.73
C ALA A 176 15.77 0.19 6.22
N HIS A 177 14.58 -0.11 5.67
CA HIS A 177 14.34 -0.15 4.23
C HIS A 177 13.52 1.03 3.71
N GLY A 178 13.00 1.88 4.59
CA GLY A 178 12.28 3.10 4.20
C GLY A 178 10.86 2.85 3.71
N TYR A 179 10.22 1.78 4.18
CA TYR A 179 8.84 1.44 3.81
C TYR A 179 7.77 2.25 4.55
N ALA A 180 8.06 2.75 5.75
CA ALA A 180 7.08 3.35 6.63
C ALA A 180 7.19 4.88 6.68
N ASP A 181 6.03 5.55 6.66
CA ASP A 181 5.92 7.01 6.69
C ASP A 181 6.26 7.61 8.06
N ILE A 182 5.93 6.91 9.12
CA ILE A 182 6.54 7.09 10.43
C ILE A 182 7.59 5.97 10.49
N PRO A 183 8.90 6.27 10.67
CA PRO A 183 10.02 5.43 10.26
C PRO A 183 10.27 4.17 11.13
N PHE A 184 9.21 3.49 11.54
CA PHE A 184 9.23 2.34 12.43
C PHE A 184 8.32 1.22 11.93
N MET A 185 8.81 0.00 12.05
CA MET A 185 8.12 -1.24 11.70
C MET A 185 7.86 -2.05 12.96
N PHE A 186 6.82 -2.88 12.96
CA PHE A 186 6.59 -3.84 14.04
C PHE A 186 7.26 -5.17 13.68
N ARG A 187 8.12 -5.68 14.56
CA ARG A 187 8.77 -6.99 14.41
C ARG A 187 8.17 -7.97 15.40
N GLY A 188 7.74 -9.13 14.92
CA GLY A 188 7.22 -10.22 15.76
C GLY A 188 8.27 -10.78 16.73
N ALA A 189 7.84 -11.52 17.76
CA ALA A 189 8.78 -12.16 18.69
C ALA A 189 9.46 -13.38 18.09
N ASP A 190 8.71 -14.18 17.31
CA ASP A 190 9.12 -15.50 16.85
C ASP A 190 9.76 -15.50 15.45
N ASP A 191 9.75 -14.37 14.74
CA ASP A 191 10.38 -14.22 13.44
C ASP A 191 11.01 -12.84 13.23
N ASP A 192 11.96 -12.76 12.29
CA ASP A 192 12.49 -11.50 11.78
C ASP A 192 11.49 -10.79 10.83
N ALA A 193 10.25 -11.27 10.72
CA ALA A 193 9.28 -10.69 9.81
C ALA A 193 8.78 -9.34 10.37
N GLN A 194 8.82 -8.34 9.50
CA GLN A 194 8.48 -6.96 9.83
C GLN A 194 7.16 -6.57 9.18
N SER A 195 6.30 -5.89 9.93
CA SER A 195 5.00 -5.42 9.48
C SER A 195 4.93 -3.90 9.46
N ASN A 196 4.56 -3.34 8.31
CA ASN A 196 4.32 -1.92 8.16
C ASN A 196 2.91 -1.56 8.67
N ILE A 197 2.76 -1.53 9.99
CA ILE A 197 1.50 -1.18 10.66
C ILE A 197 1.10 0.27 10.31
N VAL A 198 2.05 1.19 10.29
CA VAL A 198 1.82 2.60 9.94
C VAL A 198 1.23 2.71 8.53
N GLY A 199 1.87 2.07 7.54
CA GLY A 199 1.39 2.06 6.17
C GLY A 199 0.03 1.36 6.02
N LYS A 200 -0.30 0.39 6.90
CA LYS A 200 -1.64 -0.21 6.93
C LYS A 200 -2.68 0.78 7.48
N ALA A 201 -2.35 1.55 8.51
CA ALA A 201 -3.21 2.61 9.04
C ALA A 201 -3.46 3.73 7.99
N VAL A 202 -2.41 4.18 7.29
CA VAL A 202 -2.52 5.12 6.15
C VAL A 202 -3.50 4.61 5.10
N ARG A 203 -3.35 3.34 4.66
CA ARG A 203 -4.25 2.74 3.67
C ARG A 203 -5.68 2.58 4.18
N PHE A 204 -5.88 2.29 5.47
CA PHE A 204 -7.21 2.22 6.07
C PHE A 204 -7.91 3.57 6.05
N LEU A 205 -7.24 4.65 6.47
CA LEU A 205 -7.85 5.97 6.44
C LEU A 205 -8.16 6.43 5.01
N ALA A 206 -7.32 6.07 4.03
CA ALA A 206 -7.54 6.41 2.63
C ALA A 206 -8.59 5.55 1.91
N HIS A 207 -8.75 4.28 2.31
CA HIS A 207 -9.50 3.30 1.51
C HIS A 207 -10.52 2.47 2.30
N GLY A 208 -10.67 2.74 3.60
CA GLY A 208 -11.66 2.13 4.47
C GLY A 208 -11.39 0.68 4.85
N GLU A 209 -12.47 -0.03 5.19
CA GLU A 209 -12.47 -1.34 5.85
C GLU A 209 -11.67 -2.42 5.10
N ALA A 210 -11.64 -2.39 3.76
CA ALA A 210 -10.85 -3.31 2.95
C ALA A 210 -9.34 -3.26 3.27
N GLN A 211 -8.88 -2.17 3.91
CA GLN A 211 -7.51 -1.96 4.35
C GLN A 211 -7.35 -2.00 5.88
N SER A 212 -8.34 -2.50 6.62
CA SER A 212 -8.34 -2.61 8.08
C SER A 212 -7.02 -3.20 8.63
N PRO A 213 -6.40 -2.55 9.64
CA PRO A 213 -5.29 -3.11 10.39
C PRO A 213 -5.54 -4.48 11.02
N ARG A 214 -6.80 -4.85 11.31
CA ARG A 214 -7.16 -6.20 11.77
C ARG A 214 -6.74 -7.30 10.79
N LEU A 215 -6.61 -6.99 9.49
CA LEU A 215 -6.07 -7.93 8.50
C LEU A 215 -4.61 -8.32 8.78
N LEU A 216 -3.84 -7.51 9.51
CA LEU A 216 -2.50 -7.89 9.98
C LEU A 216 -2.58 -8.95 11.08
N LEU A 217 -3.60 -8.90 11.96
CA LEU A 217 -3.83 -9.93 12.96
C LEU A 217 -4.09 -11.27 12.28
N ARG A 218 -4.98 -11.26 11.29
CA ARG A 218 -5.29 -12.42 10.45
C ARG A 218 -4.05 -12.94 9.73
N ALA A 219 -3.21 -12.04 9.19
CA ALA A 219 -1.96 -12.45 8.57
C ALA A 219 -0.97 -13.14 9.52
N PHE A 220 -0.99 -12.80 10.81
CA PHE A 220 -0.17 -13.47 11.82
C PHE A 220 -0.71 -14.85 12.21
N GLU A 221 -2.03 -15.09 12.05
CA GLU A 221 -2.63 -16.40 12.32
C GLU A 221 -2.16 -17.48 11.34
N ASP A 222 -1.76 -17.10 10.13
CA ASP A 222 -1.20 -18.03 9.13
C ASP A 222 0.24 -18.46 9.46
N ARG A 223 0.91 -17.80 10.42
CA ARG A 223 2.30 -18.11 10.77
C ARG A 223 2.41 -19.49 11.42
N GLY A 224 3.37 -20.28 10.93
CA GLY A 224 3.58 -21.65 11.42
C GLY A 224 2.50 -22.64 10.99
N THR A 225 1.55 -22.22 10.14
CA THR A 225 0.62 -23.13 9.49
C THR A 225 1.30 -23.81 8.28
N PRO A 226 0.91 -25.04 7.91
CA PRO A 226 1.38 -25.65 6.68
C PRO A 226 1.06 -24.79 5.46
N ASP A 227 1.94 -24.82 4.46
CA ASP A 227 1.69 -24.19 3.17
C ASP A 227 0.40 -24.72 2.56
N GLY A 228 -0.48 -23.80 2.13
CA GLY A 228 -1.66 -24.17 1.36
C GLY A 228 -1.33 -24.39 -0.13
N PRO A 229 -2.35 -24.48 -1.00
CA PRO A 229 -2.12 -24.79 -2.40
C PRO A 229 -1.26 -23.72 -3.07
N LEU A 230 -0.35 -24.15 -3.94
CA LEU A 230 0.38 -23.25 -4.81
C LEU A 230 -0.59 -22.67 -5.83
N LEU A 231 -0.73 -21.35 -5.84
CA LEU A 231 -1.54 -20.60 -6.80
C LEU A 231 -0.72 -19.45 -7.39
N PHE A 232 -1.34 -18.71 -8.29
CA PHE A 232 -0.86 -17.40 -8.69
C PHE A 232 -1.92 -16.34 -8.43
N THR A 233 -1.46 -15.09 -8.28
CA THR A 233 -2.30 -13.91 -8.13
C THR A 233 -1.89 -12.89 -9.18
N LEU A 234 -2.87 -12.23 -9.79
CA LEU A 234 -2.65 -11.12 -10.69
C LEU A 234 -2.30 -9.86 -9.88
N LYS A 235 -1.33 -9.10 -10.38
CA LYS A 235 -0.95 -7.78 -9.88
C LYS A 235 -0.87 -6.78 -11.05
N PRO A 236 -0.96 -5.46 -10.79
CA PRO A 236 -0.75 -4.43 -11.81
C PRO A 236 0.55 -4.58 -12.59
N ALA A 237 0.61 -4.05 -13.82
CA ALA A 237 1.84 -4.08 -14.60
C ALA A 237 3.03 -3.41 -13.87
N SER A 238 2.74 -2.36 -13.10
CA SER A 238 3.74 -1.63 -12.30
C SER A 238 4.42 -2.48 -11.23
N TRP A 239 3.85 -3.64 -10.85
CA TRP A 239 4.46 -4.54 -9.86
C TRP A 239 5.67 -5.31 -10.40
N GLY A 240 5.79 -5.49 -11.73
CA GLY A 240 6.92 -6.25 -12.31
C GLY A 240 8.24 -5.49 -12.28
N LEU A 241 8.21 -4.17 -12.15
CA LEU A 241 9.39 -3.32 -12.15
C LEU A 241 9.89 -3.21 -10.69
N ASP A 242 11.05 -3.79 -10.39
CA ASP A 242 11.75 -3.70 -9.08
C ASP A 242 11.17 -4.52 -7.91
N ASN A 243 10.48 -5.63 -8.18
CA ASN A 243 9.98 -6.51 -7.14
C ASN A 243 10.82 -7.79 -6.96
N GLU A 244 11.12 -8.15 -5.71
CA GLU A 244 11.89 -9.36 -5.36
C GLU A 244 11.12 -10.68 -5.59
N MET A 245 9.81 -10.63 -5.87
CA MET A 245 8.96 -11.81 -5.98
C MET A 245 9.06 -12.50 -7.34
N VAL A 246 8.77 -13.80 -7.40
CA VAL A 246 8.71 -14.57 -8.64
C VAL A 246 7.47 -14.18 -9.43
N TRP A 247 7.66 -13.55 -10.58
CA TRP A 247 6.57 -13.12 -11.46
C TRP A 247 6.87 -13.35 -12.96
N GLU A 248 5.81 -13.31 -13.77
CA GLU A 248 5.88 -13.24 -15.23
C GLU A 248 4.73 -12.41 -15.81
N SER A 249 4.87 -11.89 -17.04
CA SER A 249 3.77 -11.18 -17.70
C SER A 249 2.60 -12.14 -17.96
N LEU A 250 1.36 -11.68 -17.77
CA LEU A 250 0.16 -12.46 -18.10
C LEU A 250 0.14 -12.91 -19.58
N THR A 251 0.60 -12.03 -20.47
CA THR A 251 0.73 -12.32 -21.90
C THR A 251 1.82 -11.49 -22.55
N THR A 252 2.38 -11.98 -23.66
CA THR A 252 3.32 -11.25 -24.53
C THR A 252 2.67 -10.76 -25.82
N LEU A 253 1.34 -10.93 -25.96
CA LEU A 253 0.59 -10.62 -27.17
C LEU A 253 0.15 -9.14 -27.24
N ALA A 254 0.44 -8.34 -26.21
CA ALA A 254 0.04 -6.95 -26.14
C ALA A 254 1.11 -6.01 -26.73
N PRO A 255 0.73 -4.88 -27.35
CA PRO A 255 1.66 -3.84 -27.75
C PRO A 255 2.44 -3.28 -26.54
N PRO A 256 3.69 -2.82 -26.74
CA PRO A 256 4.45 -2.13 -25.70
C PRO A 256 3.67 -0.96 -25.08
N GLY A 257 3.76 -0.79 -23.76
CA GLY A 257 3.04 0.26 -23.03
C GLY A 257 1.59 -0.09 -22.66
N THR A 258 1.09 -1.26 -23.07
CA THR A 258 -0.19 -1.77 -22.57
C THR A 258 -0.05 -2.18 -21.10
N ASP A 259 -1.03 -1.82 -20.27
CA ASP A 259 -1.08 -2.16 -18.85
C ASP A 259 -1.47 -3.64 -18.67
N VAL A 260 -0.56 -4.56 -19.00
CA VAL A 260 -0.78 -6.00 -18.87
C VAL A 260 -0.41 -6.44 -17.44
N PRO A 261 -1.33 -7.08 -16.69
CA PRO A 261 -1.03 -7.62 -15.36
C PRO A 261 0.16 -8.58 -15.38
N VAL A 262 0.79 -8.70 -14.22
CA VAL A 262 1.76 -9.76 -13.95
C VAL A 262 1.14 -10.88 -13.12
N ILE A 263 1.58 -12.10 -13.38
CA ILE A 263 1.28 -13.30 -12.60
C ILE A 263 2.35 -13.42 -11.52
N VAL A 264 1.95 -13.50 -10.24
CA VAL A 264 2.85 -13.68 -9.10
C VAL A 264 2.53 -14.98 -8.38
N TYR A 265 3.54 -15.80 -8.09
CA TYR A 265 3.37 -17.12 -7.50
C TYR A 265 3.48 -17.10 -5.97
N GLY A 266 2.74 -17.98 -5.31
CA GLY A 266 2.77 -18.13 -3.85
C GLY A 266 1.86 -19.24 -3.34
N HIS A 267 1.90 -19.45 -2.02
CA HIS A 267 0.96 -20.32 -1.33
C HIS A 267 -0.24 -19.53 -0.84
N ASP A 268 -1.42 -20.06 -1.08
CA ASP A 268 -2.67 -19.53 -0.53
C ASP A 268 -2.88 -20.08 0.89
N HIS A 269 -2.89 -19.18 1.86
CA HIS A 269 -3.21 -19.48 3.25
C HIS A 269 -4.60 -18.93 3.58
N PRO A 270 -5.21 -19.34 4.71
CA PRO A 270 -6.56 -18.89 5.07
C PRO A 270 -6.74 -17.36 5.08
N ASN A 271 -5.70 -16.59 5.42
CA ASN A 271 -5.78 -15.14 5.52
C ASN A 271 -4.83 -14.38 4.59
N THR A 272 -3.86 -15.05 3.98
CA THR A 272 -2.77 -14.42 3.23
C THR A 272 -2.38 -15.19 1.98
N PHE A 273 -1.74 -14.48 1.06
CA PHE A 273 -1.08 -15.10 -0.09
C PHE A 273 0.44 -14.93 0.06
N ALA A 274 1.13 -16.01 0.44
CA ALA A 274 2.56 -16.04 0.72
C ALA A 274 3.37 -16.14 -0.58
N MET A 275 3.73 -14.97 -1.13
CA MET A 275 4.45 -14.86 -2.40
C MET A 275 5.90 -15.37 -2.31
N PHE A 276 6.34 -16.06 -3.35
CA PHE A 276 7.73 -16.53 -3.43
C PHE A 276 8.68 -15.42 -3.86
N LYS A 277 9.84 -15.33 -3.20
CA LYS A 277 10.95 -14.49 -3.62
C LYS A 277 11.82 -15.15 -4.69
N HIS A 278 12.58 -14.37 -5.45
CA HIS A 278 13.62 -14.83 -6.39
C HIS A 278 14.86 -15.43 -5.70
N ASP A 279 14.82 -15.59 -4.38
CA ASP A 279 15.93 -16.04 -3.52
C ASP A 279 16.39 -17.49 -3.78
N ARG A 280 15.52 -18.31 -4.38
CA ARG A 280 15.80 -19.73 -4.66
C ARG A 280 15.41 -20.09 -6.09
N PRO A 281 16.22 -20.94 -6.77
CA PRO A 281 15.85 -21.48 -8.07
C PRO A 281 14.60 -22.33 -7.93
N ARG A 282 13.62 -22.09 -8.79
CA ARG A 282 12.37 -22.85 -8.89
C ARG A 282 12.06 -23.12 -10.36
N ASP A 283 11.50 -24.28 -10.66
CA ASP A 283 11.03 -24.60 -12.00
C ASP A 283 9.69 -23.91 -12.26
N ARG A 284 9.74 -22.79 -13.00
CA ARG A 284 8.55 -21.99 -13.30
C ARG A 284 7.52 -22.75 -14.12
N GLY A 285 7.97 -23.67 -14.98
CA GLY A 285 7.06 -24.50 -15.79
C GLY A 285 6.23 -25.41 -14.90
N ALA A 286 6.90 -26.13 -13.99
CA ALA A 286 6.23 -26.99 -13.01
C ALA A 286 5.31 -26.19 -12.07
N MET A 287 5.76 -25.04 -11.56
CA MET A 287 4.93 -24.17 -10.73
C MET A 287 3.69 -23.67 -11.47
N ARG A 288 3.82 -23.31 -12.75
CA ARG A 288 2.70 -22.86 -13.57
C ARG A 288 1.69 -23.98 -13.77
N GLU A 289 2.15 -25.19 -14.07
CA GLU A 289 1.29 -26.36 -14.25
C GLU A 289 0.51 -26.68 -12.95
N GLU A 290 1.20 -26.71 -11.82
CA GLU A 290 0.59 -26.94 -10.50
C GLU A 290 -0.42 -25.84 -10.14
N ALA A 291 -0.06 -24.57 -10.34
CA ALA A 291 -0.94 -23.44 -10.06
C ALA A 291 -2.21 -23.46 -10.92
N LEU A 292 -2.10 -23.82 -12.20
CA LEU A 292 -3.25 -23.97 -13.10
C LEU A 292 -4.15 -25.12 -12.65
N ALA A 293 -3.57 -26.25 -12.23
CA ALA A 293 -4.34 -27.38 -11.72
C ALA A 293 -5.09 -27.02 -10.43
N ASN A 294 -4.44 -26.32 -9.49
CA ASN A 294 -5.07 -25.84 -8.27
C ASN A 294 -6.14 -24.78 -8.55
N LEU A 295 -5.87 -23.85 -9.47
CA LEU A 295 -6.84 -22.82 -9.86
C LEU A 295 -8.12 -23.43 -10.43
N ALA A 296 -8.03 -24.53 -11.18
CA ALA A 296 -9.20 -25.20 -11.74
C ALA A 296 -10.20 -25.63 -10.66
N GLY A 297 -9.72 -26.00 -9.46
CA GLY A 297 -10.54 -26.36 -8.31
C GLY A 297 -11.13 -25.18 -7.52
N VAL A 298 -10.75 -23.94 -7.83
CA VAL A 298 -11.33 -22.76 -7.18
C VAL A 298 -12.74 -22.52 -7.72
N GLU A 299 -13.73 -22.56 -6.84
CA GLU A 299 -15.12 -22.23 -7.18
C GLU A 299 -15.32 -20.72 -7.29
N VAL A 300 -16.13 -20.30 -8.25
CA VAL A 300 -16.52 -18.90 -8.47
C VAL A 300 -18.01 -18.83 -8.77
N GLU A 301 -18.63 -17.75 -8.34
CA GLU A 301 -19.99 -17.39 -8.73
C GLU A 301 -19.94 -16.62 -10.05
N VAL A 302 -20.96 -16.80 -10.89
CA VAL A 302 -21.06 -16.13 -12.19
C VAL A 302 -22.43 -15.47 -12.31
N GLU A 303 -22.44 -14.15 -12.39
CA GLU A 303 -23.66 -13.34 -12.48
C GLU A 303 -23.71 -12.62 -13.84
N ARG A 304 -24.90 -12.50 -14.42
CA ARG A 304 -25.16 -11.65 -15.58
C ARG A 304 -25.65 -10.29 -15.11
N VAL A 305 -24.97 -9.22 -15.52
CA VAL A 305 -25.35 -7.85 -15.26
C VAL A 305 -25.92 -7.22 -16.53
N GLU A 306 -27.10 -6.63 -16.40
CA GLU A 306 -27.78 -5.93 -17.49
C GLU A 306 -27.67 -4.42 -17.29
N LEU A 307 -27.12 -3.74 -18.30
CA LEU A 307 -27.10 -2.27 -18.39
C LEU A 307 -28.01 -1.84 -19.55
N GLU A 308 -28.35 -0.57 -19.60
CA GLU A 308 -29.27 -0.03 -20.63
C GLU A 308 -28.83 -0.32 -22.08
N ARG A 309 -27.50 -0.42 -22.31
CA ARG A 309 -26.91 -0.54 -23.66
C ARG A 309 -26.28 -1.88 -23.97
N PHE A 310 -25.89 -2.65 -22.95
CA PHE A 310 -25.26 -3.95 -23.12
C PHE A 310 -25.38 -4.77 -21.85
N SER A 311 -25.10 -6.06 -21.95
CA SER A 311 -24.98 -6.95 -20.79
C SER A 311 -23.62 -7.61 -20.78
N PHE A 312 -23.12 -7.93 -19.60
CA PHE A 312 -21.87 -8.63 -19.40
C PHE A 312 -22.00 -9.58 -18.22
N TRP A 313 -21.03 -10.47 -18.07
CA TRP A 313 -20.96 -11.42 -16.98
C TRP A 313 -19.83 -11.06 -16.04
N ILE A 314 -20.01 -11.35 -14.76
CA ILE A 314 -19.00 -11.18 -13.73
C ILE A 314 -18.78 -12.52 -13.06
N ALA A 315 -17.54 -13.01 -13.08
CA ALA A 315 -17.08 -14.03 -12.16
C ALA A 315 -16.58 -13.38 -10.86
N HIS A 316 -17.09 -13.83 -9.71
CA HIS A 316 -16.80 -13.30 -8.38
C HIS A 316 -16.92 -14.39 -7.29
N GLY A 317 -16.94 -13.99 -6.02
CA GLY A 317 -17.09 -14.92 -4.88
C GLY A 317 -15.77 -15.54 -4.38
N SER A 318 -14.66 -15.29 -5.07
CA SER A 318 -13.32 -15.75 -4.67
C SER A 318 -12.27 -14.66 -4.86
N TYR A 319 -11.25 -14.66 -4.00
CA TYR A 319 -10.05 -13.83 -4.19
C TYR A 319 -9.37 -14.12 -5.54
N PHE A 320 -9.48 -15.35 -6.04
CA PHE A 320 -8.89 -15.81 -7.30
C PHE A 320 -9.85 -15.76 -8.50
N ALA A 321 -10.99 -15.07 -8.40
CA ALA A 321 -11.96 -15.06 -9.50
C ALA A 321 -11.42 -14.34 -10.76
N GLY A 322 -10.54 -13.34 -10.61
CA GLY A 322 -9.87 -12.68 -11.74
C GLY A 322 -8.94 -13.64 -12.50
N GLU A 323 -8.27 -14.50 -11.76
CA GLU A 323 -7.32 -15.49 -12.25
C GLU A 323 -7.97 -16.57 -13.12
N LYS A 324 -9.29 -16.77 -13.02
CA LYS A 324 -10.04 -17.69 -13.89
C LYS A 324 -9.94 -17.37 -15.38
N LEU A 325 -9.44 -16.19 -15.75
CA LEU A 325 -9.00 -15.88 -17.10
C LEU A 325 -7.96 -16.89 -17.66
N LEU A 326 -7.18 -17.51 -16.78
CA LEU A 326 -6.15 -18.51 -17.12
C LEU A 326 -6.65 -19.97 -17.05
N ASP A 327 -7.85 -20.19 -16.52
CA ASP A 327 -8.48 -21.51 -16.46
C ASP A 327 -9.19 -21.81 -17.79
N VAL A 328 -8.52 -22.56 -18.66
CA VAL A 328 -9.02 -22.89 -20.01
C VAL A 328 -10.38 -23.58 -19.96
N ALA A 329 -10.59 -24.49 -19.00
CA ALA A 329 -11.85 -25.22 -18.89
C ALA A 329 -12.99 -24.30 -18.44
N PHE A 330 -12.72 -23.37 -17.52
CA PHE A 330 -13.67 -22.33 -17.14
C PHE A 330 -14.01 -21.41 -18.33
N MET A 331 -13.00 -20.92 -19.06
CA MET A 331 -13.23 -20.04 -20.20
C MET A 331 -13.94 -20.74 -21.37
N GLN A 332 -13.72 -22.05 -21.56
CA GLN A 332 -14.49 -22.86 -22.51
C GLN A 332 -15.97 -22.94 -22.13
N ARG A 333 -16.31 -23.09 -20.84
CA ARG A 333 -17.72 -23.00 -20.40
C ARG A 333 -18.32 -21.62 -20.67
N MET A 334 -17.53 -20.56 -20.51
CA MET A 334 -17.98 -19.20 -20.85
C MET A 334 -18.19 -19.01 -22.35
N HIS A 335 -17.41 -19.68 -23.21
CA HIS A 335 -17.63 -19.69 -24.66
C HIS A 335 -18.98 -20.28 -25.07
N GLU A 336 -19.51 -21.27 -24.32
CA GLU A 336 -20.85 -21.82 -24.58
C GLU A 336 -21.95 -20.75 -24.42
N GLN A 337 -21.73 -19.76 -23.54
CA GLN A 337 -22.68 -18.68 -23.26
C GLN A 337 -22.43 -17.43 -24.11
N LEU A 338 -21.16 -17.12 -24.40
CA LEU A 338 -20.73 -15.84 -24.98
C LEU A 338 -20.32 -15.94 -26.46
N GLY A 339 -20.22 -17.15 -27.02
CA GLY A 339 -19.80 -17.37 -28.39
C GLY A 339 -18.27 -17.50 -28.55
N PRO A 340 -17.76 -17.56 -29.78
CA PRO A 340 -16.40 -18.01 -30.08
C PRO A 340 -15.29 -17.02 -29.69
N LEU A 341 -15.62 -15.74 -29.54
CA LEU A 341 -14.69 -14.69 -29.14
C LEU A 341 -15.25 -13.94 -27.93
N ILE A 342 -14.46 -13.87 -26.86
CA ILE A 342 -14.82 -13.21 -25.61
C ILE A 342 -13.90 -12.01 -25.40
N ALA A 343 -14.49 -10.88 -25.01
CA ALA A 343 -13.77 -9.77 -24.41
C ALA A 343 -13.78 -9.96 -22.88
N ALA A 344 -12.61 -10.11 -22.30
CA ALA A 344 -12.41 -10.39 -20.89
C ALA A 344 -11.59 -9.29 -20.20
N SER A 345 -11.88 -8.98 -18.95
CA SER A 345 -11.10 -8.00 -18.19
C SER A 345 -11.04 -8.32 -16.70
N VAL A 346 -9.93 -7.95 -16.06
CA VAL A 346 -9.72 -8.03 -14.62
C VAL A 346 -9.43 -6.62 -14.10
N PRO A 347 -10.46 -5.75 -13.97
CA PRO A 347 -10.25 -4.36 -13.53
C PRO A 347 -9.77 -4.27 -12.08
N GLU A 348 -10.19 -5.21 -11.24
CA GLU A 348 -9.84 -5.27 -9.83
C GLU A 348 -9.80 -6.71 -9.31
N LYS A 349 -9.12 -6.91 -8.18
CA LYS A 349 -8.85 -8.21 -7.59
C LYS A 349 -10.14 -8.93 -7.21
N GLY A 350 -10.24 -10.21 -7.57
CA GLY A 350 -11.40 -11.04 -7.28
C GLY A 350 -12.61 -10.78 -8.19
N ARG A 351 -12.42 -10.12 -9.32
CA ARG A 351 -13.46 -9.95 -10.35
C ARG A 351 -12.91 -10.23 -11.75
N LEU A 352 -13.65 -11.02 -12.52
CA LEU A 352 -13.41 -11.24 -13.94
C LEU A 352 -14.67 -10.83 -14.72
N PHE A 353 -14.55 -9.81 -15.57
CA PHE A 353 -15.62 -9.32 -16.42
C PHE A 353 -15.52 -9.98 -17.79
N LEU A 354 -16.66 -10.41 -18.34
CA LEU A 354 -16.72 -11.19 -19.57
C LEU A 354 -17.89 -10.70 -20.42
N MET A 355 -17.66 -10.45 -21.70
CA MET A 355 -18.73 -10.26 -22.67
C MET A 355 -18.40 -10.94 -24.00
N ALA A 356 -19.43 -11.17 -24.81
CA ALA A 356 -19.22 -11.57 -26.20
C ALA A 356 -18.48 -10.44 -26.92
N ALA A 357 -17.38 -10.75 -27.60
CA ALA A 357 -16.76 -9.83 -28.53
C ALA A 357 -17.51 -9.94 -29.87
N SER A 358 -18.71 -9.36 -29.92
CA SER A 358 -19.56 -9.32 -31.11
C SER A 358 -19.13 -8.17 -32.05
N ASP A 359 -19.73 -8.13 -33.24
CA ASP A 359 -19.61 -7.00 -34.18
C ASP A 359 -20.29 -5.69 -33.69
N ASP A 360 -20.84 -5.69 -32.46
CA ASP A 360 -21.43 -4.51 -31.84
C ASP A 360 -20.34 -3.63 -31.21
N ALA A 361 -19.79 -2.72 -32.01
CA ALA A 361 -18.73 -1.81 -31.61
C ALA A 361 -19.13 -0.90 -30.44
N ASP A 362 -20.41 -0.51 -30.33
CA ASP A 362 -20.89 0.36 -29.27
C ASP A 362 -20.95 -0.38 -27.93
N ALA A 363 -21.39 -1.65 -27.94
CA ALA A 363 -21.36 -2.50 -26.76
C ALA A 363 -19.93 -2.75 -26.26
N LEU A 364 -19.00 -3.06 -27.16
CA LEU A 364 -17.59 -3.27 -26.82
C LEU A 364 -16.94 -1.98 -26.27
N ALA A 365 -17.21 -0.82 -26.88
CA ALA A 365 -16.74 0.46 -26.39
C ALA A 365 -17.29 0.77 -24.99
N GLY A 366 -18.58 0.48 -24.75
CA GLY A 366 -19.22 0.61 -23.44
C GLY A 366 -18.55 -0.27 -22.38
N PHE A 367 -18.19 -1.50 -22.72
CA PHE A 367 -17.49 -2.42 -21.82
C PHE A 367 -16.06 -2.00 -21.51
N VAL A 368 -15.32 -1.48 -22.49
CA VAL A 368 -13.98 -0.89 -22.28
C VAL A 368 -14.08 0.31 -21.34
N ALA A 369 -15.06 1.19 -21.54
CA ALA A 369 -15.28 2.34 -20.68
C ALA A 369 -15.66 1.92 -19.25
N LEU A 370 -16.54 0.92 -19.10
CA LEU A 370 -16.92 0.34 -17.80
C LEU A 370 -15.71 -0.22 -17.06
N THR A 371 -14.92 -1.05 -17.73
CA THR A 371 -13.69 -1.66 -17.19
C THR A 371 -12.74 -0.58 -16.68
N ARG A 372 -12.50 0.45 -17.50
CA ARG A 372 -11.64 1.58 -17.13
C ARG A 372 -12.21 2.36 -15.94
N GLY A 373 -13.52 2.59 -15.92
CA GLY A 373 -14.19 3.28 -14.83
C GLY A 373 -14.12 2.52 -13.50
N VAL A 374 -14.25 1.19 -13.51
CA VAL A 374 -14.04 0.36 -12.31
C VAL A 374 -12.59 0.45 -11.84
N HIS A 375 -11.64 0.29 -12.76
CA HIS A 375 -10.22 0.41 -12.44
C HIS A 375 -9.86 1.80 -11.86
N GLN A 376 -10.37 2.88 -12.43
CA GLN A 376 -10.07 4.25 -12.00
C GLN A 376 -10.67 4.65 -10.65
N ARG A 377 -11.78 4.02 -10.23
CA ARG A 377 -12.43 4.36 -8.95
C ARG A 377 -11.54 4.12 -7.73
N ASN A 378 -10.52 3.28 -7.85
CA ASN A 378 -9.53 3.03 -6.79
C ASN A 378 -10.13 2.69 -5.41
N GLU A 379 -11.29 2.03 -5.39
CA GLU A 379 -11.97 1.64 -4.15
C GLU A 379 -11.18 0.50 -3.49
N GLY A 380 -10.35 0.81 -2.48
CA GLY A 380 -9.66 -0.23 -1.71
C GLY A 380 -8.25 -0.61 -2.18
N GLY A 381 -7.68 0.03 -3.22
CA GLY A 381 -6.35 -0.33 -3.75
C GLY A 381 -6.29 -1.74 -4.37
N ARG A 382 -7.41 -2.21 -4.92
CA ARG A 382 -7.58 -3.56 -5.48
C ARG A 382 -7.32 -3.65 -7.00
N GLN A 383 -6.87 -2.58 -7.62
CA GLN A 383 -6.78 -2.41 -9.06
C GLN A 383 -5.79 -3.41 -9.64
N ILE A 384 -6.15 -3.99 -10.79
CA ILE A 384 -5.30 -4.96 -11.48
C ILE A 384 -4.95 -4.43 -12.86
N SER A 385 -5.92 -4.23 -13.75
CA SER A 385 -5.64 -3.65 -15.07
C SER A 385 -6.91 -3.18 -15.79
N PRO A 386 -6.86 -2.05 -16.50
CA PRO A 386 -7.95 -1.61 -17.36
C PRO A 386 -7.97 -2.34 -18.72
N THR A 387 -7.02 -3.23 -18.99
CA THR A 387 -6.85 -3.91 -20.28
C THR A 387 -7.97 -4.92 -20.52
N VAL A 388 -8.54 -4.88 -21.72
CA VAL A 388 -9.48 -5.89 -22.21
C VAL A 388 -8.72 -6.90 -23.07
N PHE A 389 -8.76 -8.17 -22.66
CA PHE A 389 -8.17 -9.30 -23.35
C PHE A 389 -9.17 -9.93 -24.32
N LEU A 390 -8.69 -10.35 -25.47
CA LEU A 390 -9.45 -11.17 -26.41
C LEU A 390 -9.14 -12.63 -26.14
N VAL A 391 -10.19 -13.43 -25.93
CA VAL A 391 -10.08 -14.85 -25.61
C VAL A 391 -10.80 -15.67 -26.67
N ALA A 392 -10.12 -16.69 -27.20
CA ALA A 392 -10.67 -17.70 -28.10
C ALA A 392 -10.20 -19.09 -27.68
N GLU A 393 -11.06 -20.09 -27.83
CA GLU A 393 -10.78 -21.48 -27.41
C GLU A 393 -10.33 -21.61 -25.94
N GLY A 394 -10.76 -20.67 -25.10
CA GLY A 394 -10.37 -20.58 -23.69
C GLY A 394 -8.99 -19.98 -23.42
N GLN A 395 -8.32 -19.42 -24.42
CA GLN A 395 -6.98 -18.84 -24.31
C GLN A 395 -6.95 -17.37 -24.72
N ILE A 396 -6.08 -16.58 -24.08
CA ILE A 396 -5.82 -15.19 -24.48
C ILE A 396 -5.12 -15.20 -25.84
N ILE A 397 -5.73 -14.57 -26.84
CA ILE A 397 -5.19 -14.45 -28.20
C ILE A 397 -4.78 -13.01 -28.56
N GLY A 398 -5.07 -12.04 -27.71
CA GLY A 398 -4.69 -10.65 -27.92
C GLY A 398 -5.28 -9.70 -26.88
N VAL A 399 -5.15 -8.40 -27.15
CA VAL A 399 -5.75 -7.32 -26.36
C VAL A 399 -6.58 -6.43 -27.26
N ALA A 400 -7.73 -5.97 -26.77
CA ALA A 400 -8.51 -4.94 -27.41
C ALA A 400 -7.87 -3.58 -27.08
N ALA A 401 -7.19 -3.00 -28.08
CA ALA A 401 -6.74 -1.61 -28.02
C ALA A 401 -7.79 -0.72 -28.68
N PRO A 402 -8.06 0.49 -28.17
CA PRO A 402 -8.71 1.51 -28.97
C PRO A 402 -7.91 1.68 -30.27
N ALA A 403 -8.59 1.88 -31.40
CA ALA A 403 -7.89 2.35 -32.59
C ALA A 403 -7.10 3.61 -32.18
N PRO A 404 -5.81 3.74 -32.56
CA PRO A 404 -5.10 4.99 -32.32
C PRO A 404 -5.97 6.10 -32.91
N ASP A 405 -6.20 7.16 -32.12
CA ASP A 405 -6.81 8.36 -32.65
C ASP A 405 -6.03 8.71 -33.92
N ASP A 406 -6.73 8.72 -35.05
CA ASP A 406 -6.20 9.25 -36.29
C ASP A 406 -6.05 10.74 -36.03
N ASP A 407 -4.92 11.10 -35.40
CA ASP A 407 -4.51 12.46 -35.17
C ASP A 407 -4.53 13.08 -36.56
N GLY A 408 -5.62 13.82 -36.83
CA GLY A 408 -5.91 14.51 -38.07
C GLY A 408 -4.87 15.59 -38.30
N GLY A 409 -3.65 15.14 -38.59
CA GLY A 409 -2.47 15.89 -38.90
C GLY A 409 -2.67 16.54 -40.25
N SER A 410 -3.51 17.56 -40.27
CA SER A 410 -3.35 18.71 -41.13
C SER A 410 -1.93 19.22 -40.92
N LYS A 411 -0.99 18.68 -41.69
CA LYS A 411 0.33 19.28 -41.90
C LYS A 411 0.06 20.71 -42.38
N PRO A 412 0.53 21.75 -41.68
CA PRO A 412 0.45 23.09 -42.22
C PRO A 412 1.27 23.13 -43.52
N SER A 413 0.61 23.44 -44.63
CA SER A 413 1.25 23.72 -45.89
C SER A 413 2.26 24.84 -45.69
N ARG A 414 3.55 24.55 -45.87
CA ARG A 414 4.54 25.59 -46.11
C ARG A 414 4.25 26.18 -47.49
N LEU A 415 3.44 27.24 -47.51
CA LEU A 415 3.43 28.15 -48.64
C LEU A 415 4.67 29.05 -48.51
N SER A 416 5.56 28.86 -49.48
CA SER A 416 6.60 29.78 -49.87
C SER A 416 6.02 31.16 -50.21
N ASN A 417 6.56 32.20 -49.60
CA ASN A 417 7.07 33.41 -50.27
C ASN A 417 7.97 34.19 -49.31
#